data_AF-A0A662UD74-F1
#
_entry.id   AF-A0A662UD74-F1
#
_cell.length_a   1.000
_cell.length_b   1.000
_cell.length_c   1.000
_cell.angle_alpha   90.00
_cell.angle_beta   90.00
_cell.angle_gamma   90.00
#
_symmetry.space_group_name_H-M   'P 1'
#
loop_
_entity.id
_entity.type
_entity.pdbx_description
1 polymer ?
#
loop_
_entity_poly.entity_id
_entity_poly.type
_entity_poly.pdbx_seq_one_letter_code
_entity_poly.pdbx_strand_id
1 'polypeptide(L)'
;LDKLDYWYLLDSGAVDLACHVFPNGSIMHINPKFIPVLKNIKVKDKVTGAEMSVYDLVMLRYSQMKNAPVLTPLEAVAPHKYENLTVINIAEKPEQEENYIIAPFHVFTGPLDGYMKDNPDQKVHIPEGVVLGHYEQWTMQWFVDWVVYLGRG
;
A
#
# COMPACT_ATOMS: atom_id res chain seq x y z
N LEU A 1 -7.50 17.26 -3.13
CA LEU A 1 -7.61 16.43 -1.92
C LEU A 1 -6.19 15.92 -1.62
N ASP A 2 -5.23 16.84 -1.53
CA ASP A 2 -3.83 16.56 -1.90
C ASP A 2 -2.91 16.41 -0.68
N LYS A 3 -3.49 15.97 0.44
CA LYS A 3 -2.79 15.77 1.72
C LYS A 3 -3.12 14.39 2.31
N LEU A 4 -2.95 13.34 1.51
CA LEU A 4 -3.19 11.96 1.93
C LEU A 4 -2.29 11.54 3.12
N ASP A 5 -1.13 12.19 3.30
CA ASP A 5 -0.17 11.85 4.36
C ASP A 5 -0.68 12.12 5.78
N TYR A 6 -1.68 12.98 5.95
CA TYR A 6 -2.16 13.37 7.28
C TYR A 6 -2.91 12.24 7.99
N TRP A 7 -3.53 11.32 7.25
CA TRP A 7 -4.24 10.18 7.83
C TRP A 7 -3.27 9.15 8.42
N TYR A 8 -2.16 8.90 7.70
CA TYR A 8 -1.07 8.06 8.21
C TYR A 8 -0.43 8.66 9.48
N LEU A 9 -0.19 9.96 9.48
CA LEU A 9 0.33 10.65 10.67
C LEU A 9 -0.66 10.60 11.85
N LEU A 10 -1.97 10.57 11.59
CA LEU A 10 -2.99 10.49 12.62
C LEU A 10 -3.11 9.08 13.23
N ASP A 11 -3.04 8.05 12.39
CA ASP A 11 -3.05 6.63 12.80
C ASP A 11 -1.78 6.29 13.60
N SER A 12 -0.60 6.71 13.11
CA SER A 12 0.67 6.53 13.83
C SER A 12 0.81 7.35 15.12
N GLY A 13 -0.14 8.24 15.41
CA GLY A 13 -0.11 9.12 16.58
C GLY A 13 0.88 10.29 16.49
N ALA A 14 1.45 10.55 15.31
CA ALA A 14 2.36 11.67 15.07
C ALA A 14 1.64 13.03 15.01
N VAL A 15 0.35 13.05 14.65
CA VAL A 15 -0.53 14.23 14.73
C VAL A 15 -1.86 13.84 15.36
N ASP A 16 -2.59 14.80 15.91
CA ASP A 16 -3.93 14.57 16.48
C ASP A 16 -4.88 15.74 16.14
N LEU A 17 -6.19 15.49 16.18
CA LEU A 17 -7.21 16.55 16.19
C LEU A 17 -7.17 17.20 17.57
N ALA A 18 -6.41 18.27 17.74
CA ALA A 18 -6.24 18.93 19.02
C ALA A 18 -6.46 20.45 18.92
N CYS A 19 -7.22 20.98 19.87
CA CYS A 19 -7.20 22.40 20.21
C CYS A 19 -6.02 22.73 21.13
N HIS A 20 -5.62 21.79 22.00
CA HIS A 20 -4.50 21.95 22.93
C HIS A 20 -3.97 20.58 23.40
N VAL A 21 -2.67 20.47 23.62
CA VAL A 21 -2.04 19.32 24.28
C VAL A 21 -1.62 19.77 25.68
N PHE A 22 -2.16 19.12 26.71
CA PHE A 22 -1.83 19.44 28.09
C PHE A 22 -0.42 18.93 28.45
N PRO A 23 0.25 19.52 29.46
CA PRO A 23 1.58 19.09 29.90
C PRO A 23 1.68 17.62 30.32
N ASN A 24 0.57 16.99 30.69
CA ASN A 24 0.47 15.58 31.04
C ASN A 24 0.32 14.64 29.81
N GLY A 25 0.39 15.18 28.59
CA GLY A 25 0.21 14.43 27.35
C GLY A 25 -1.25 14.15 26.97
N SER A 26 -2.23 14.58 27.77
CA SER A 26 -3.64 14.46 27.38
C SER A 26 -4.04 15.50 26.33
N ILE A 27 -4.96 15.12 25.45
CA ILE A 27 -5.30 15.93 24.27
C ILE A 27 -6.70 16.50 24.44
N MET A 28 -6.81 17.83 24.33
CA MET A 28 -8.09 18.52 24.25
C MET A 28 -8.51 18.60 22.80
N HIS A 29 -9.37 17.67 22.35
CA HIS A 29 -9.84 17.64 20.96
C HIS A 29 -10.72 18.84 20.60
N ILE A 30 -11.63 19.23 21.49
CA ILE A 30 -12.53 20.37 21.31
C ILE A 30 -12.51 21.20 22.59
N ASN A 31 -12.45 22.52 22.46
CA ASN A 31 -12.53 23.42 23.60
C ASN A 31 -13.89 23.24 24.33
N PRO A 32 -13.89 22.95 25.65
CA PRO A 32 -15.10 22.72 26.45
C PRO A 32 -16.18 23.79 26.30
N LYS A 33 -15.80 25.05 26.05
CA LYS A 33 -16.72 26.17 25.83
C LYS A 33 -17.70 25.91 24.67
N PHE A 34 -17.28 25.18 23.64
CA PHE A 34 -18.10 24.93 22.45
C PHE A 34 -18.82 23.59 22.49
N ILE A 35 -18.46 22.67 23.40
CA ILE A 35 -19.09 21.34 23.49
C ILE A 35 -20.62 21.44 23.62
N PRO A 36 -21.20 22.29 24.50
CA PRO A 36 -22.65 22.39 24.63
C PRO A 36 -23.32 22.88 23.34
N VAL A 37 -22.70 23.86 22.67
CA VAL A 37 -23.20 24.43 21.42
C VAL A 37 -23.21 23.37 20.31
N LEU A 38 -22.10 22.63 20.16
CA LEU A 38 -21.95 21.61 19.13
C LEU A 38 -22.85 20.39 19.35
N LYS A 39 -23.11 20.02 20.62
CA LYS A 39 -24.05 18.95 20.96
C LYS A 39 -25.51 19.32 20.68
N ASN A 40 -25.85 20.61 20.75
CA ASN A 40 -27.20 21.10 20.50
C ASN A 40 -27.55 21.19 19.00
N ILE A 41 -26.55 21.39 18.14
CA ILE A 41 -26.76 21.48 16.68
C ILE A 41 -26.87 20.07 16.11
N LYS A 42 -28.02 19.73 15.51
CA LYS A 42 -28.26 18.47 14.82
C LYS A 42 -27.99 18.59 13.33
N VAL A 43 -27.33 17.58 12.77
CA VAL A 43 -26.98 17.49 11.35
C VAL A 43 -27.23 16.08 10.84
N LYS A 44 -27.59 15.97 9.57
CA LYS A 44 -27.69 14.70 8.86
C LYS A 44 -26.36 14.41 8.18
N ASP A 45 -25.76 13.28 8.52
CA ASP A 45 -24.52 12.85 7.89
C ASP A 45 -24.76 12.47 6.42
N LYS A 46 -23.90 12.98 5.53
CA LYS A 46 -23.93 12.68 4.10
C LYS A 46 -23.48 11.26 3.76
N VAL A 47 -22.65 10.64 4.60
CA VAL A 47 -22.10 9.30 4.32
C VAL A 47 -23.00 8.21 4.89
N THR A 48 -23.33 8.29 6.18
CA THR A 48 -24.15 7.27 6.86
C THR A 48 -25.65 7.54 6.80
N GLY A 49 -26.07 8.77 6.48
CA GLY A 49 -27.49 9.17 6.49
C GLY A 49 -28.08 9.39 7.88
N ALA A 50 -27.33 9.12 8.95
CA ALA A 50 -27.80 9.23 10.33
C ALA A 50 -27.88 10.70 10.79
N GLU A 51 -28.90 11.01 11.60
CA GLU A 51 -28.99 12.28 12.31
C GLU A 51 -28.24 12.22 13.63
N MET A 52 -27.28 13.13 13.81
CA MET A 52 -26.45 13.19 15.02
C MET A 52 -26.09 14.64 15.34
N SER A 53 -25.46 14.88 16.49
CA SER A 53 -24.96 16.23 16.77
C SER A 53 -23.71 16.54 15.96
N VAL A 54 -23.40 17.81 15.76
CA VAL A 54 -22.13 18.23 15.11
C VAL A 54 -20.95 17.68 15.89
N TYR A 55 -21.03 17.66 17.22
CA TYR A 55 -19.99 17.06 18.07
C TYR A 55 -19.77 15.58 17.74
N ASP A 56 -20.84 14.80 17.66
CA ASP A 56 -20.76 13.37 17.39
C ASP A 56 -20.22 13.10 15.97
N LEU A 57 -20.62 13.91 14.99
CA LEU A 57 -20.12 13.80 13.62
C LEU A 57 -18.59 14.03 13.55
N VAL A 58 -18.08 15.04 14.26
CA VAL A 58 -16.64 15.33 14.31
C VAL A 58 -15.89 14.15 14.95
N MET A 59 -16.37 13.62 16.07
CA MET A 59 -15.72 12.49 16.74
C MET A 59 -15.81 11.19 15.94
N LEU A 60 -16.92 10.97 15.23
CA LEU A 60 -17.07 9.84 14.32
C LEU A 60 -16.03 9.90 13.20
N ARG A 61 -15.88 11.05 12.54
CA ARG A 61 -14.90 11.24 11.46
C ARG A 61 -13.47 11.13 11.95
N TYR A 62 -13.18 11.71 13.12
CA TYR A 62 -11.88 11.55 13.77
C TYR A 62 -11.56 10.06 13.99
N SER A 63 -12.48 9.29 14.57
CA SER A 63 -12.30 7.85 14.78
C SER A 63 -12.09 7.08 13.48
N GLN A 64 -12.86 7.42 12.43
CA GLN A 64 -12.72 6.78 11.12
C GLN A 64 -11.38 7.10 10.45
N MET A 65 -10.85 8.31 10.61
CA MET A 65 -9.54 8.68 10.06
C MET A 65 -8.40 8.07 10.89
N LYS A 66 -8.52 8.07 12.22
CA LYS A 66 -7.52 7.51 13.13
C LYS A 66 -7.39 6.00 12.99
N ASN A 67 -8.50 5.30 12.79
CA ASN A 67 -8.52 3.84 12.61
C ASN A 67 -8.73 3.45 11.15
N ALA A 68 -8.48 4.37 10.21
CA ALA A 68 -8.53 4.02 8.80
C ALA A 68 -7.48 2.93 8.57
N PRO A 69 -7.82 1.80 7.90
CA PRO A 69 -6.79 0.87 7.47
C PRO A 69 -5.86 1.66 6.56
N VAL A 70 -4.69 2.02 7.08
CA VAL A 70 -3.60 2.51 6.26
C VAL A 70 -3.38 1.38 5.28
N LEU A 71 -3.54 1.67 3.99
CA LEU A 71 -3.19 0.73 2.93
C LEU A 71 -1.68 0.51 3.03
N THR A 72 -1.28 -0.39 3.93
CA THR A 72 0.09 -0.86 3.99
C THR A 72 0.35 -1.46 2.62
N PRO A 73 1.32 -0.92 1.85
CA PRO A 73 1.65 -1.50 0.56
C PRO A 73 1.88 -2.99 0.75
N LEU A 74 1.29 -3.82 -0.11
CA LEU A 74 1.35 -5.28 0.03
C LEU A 74 2.81 -5.77 0.14
N GLU A 75 3.73 -5.06 -0.52
CA GLU A 75 5.18 -5.24 -0.47
C GLU A 75 5.81 -5.00 0.92
N ALA A 76 5.23 -4.12 1.75
CA ALA A 76 5.71 -3.87 3.09
C ALA A 76 5.32 -4.97 4.09
N VAL A 77 4.27 -5.75 3.80
CA VAL A 77 3.82 -6.88 4.64
C VAL A 77 4.48 -8.19 4.21
N ALA A 78 4.65 -8.39 2.90
CA ALA A 78 5.25 -9.60 2.34
C ALA A 78 6.19 -9.23 1.17
N PRO A 79 7.42 -8.79 1.46
CA PRO A 79 8.39 -8.45 0.42
C PRO A 79 8.61 -9.67 -0.49
N HIS A 80 8.64 -9.42 -1.80
CA HIS A 80 8.94 -10.40 -2.86
C HIS A 80 7.94 -11.55 -3.09
N LYS A 81 6.85 -11.64 -2.31
CA LYS A 81 5.90 -12.76 -2.43
C LYS A 81 5.04 -12.73 -3.70
N TYR A 82 4.80 -11.54 -4.26
CA TYR A 82 3.81 -11.33 -5.32
C TYR A 82 4.39 -10.70 -6.60
N GLU A 83 5.72 -10.58 -6.70
CA GLU A 83 6.39 -9.90 -7.83
C GLU A 83 6.33 -10.69 -9.13
N ASN A 84 6.30 -12.02 -9.04
CA ASN A 84 6.22 -12.91 -10.20
C ASN A 84 4.78 -13.31 -10.57
N LEU A 85 3.78 -12.73 -9.90
CA LEU A 85 2.38 -13.00 -10.22
C LEU A 85 1.88 -12.03 -11.28
N THR A 86 1.31 -12.58 -12.35
CA THR A 86 0.62 -11.80 -13.38
C THR A 86 -0.84 -11.51 -12.98
N VAL A 87 -1.40 -12.34 -12.09
CA VAL A 87 -2.77 -12.25 -11.57
C VAL A 87 -2.79 -12.56 -10.08
N ILE A 88 -3.52 -11.77 -9.31
CA ILE A 88 -3.87 -12.06 -7.91
C ILE A 88 -5.38 -12.11 -7.74
N ASN A 89 -5.86 -13.00 -6.87
CA ASN A 89 -7.27 -13.01 -6.47
C ASN A 89 -7.46 -12.00 -5.32
N ILE A 90 -8.34 -11.02 -5.53
CA ILE A 90 -8.65 -9.95 -4.57
C ILE A 90 -10.05 -10.09 -3.95
N ALA A 91 -10.73 -11.21 -4.16
CA ALA A 91 -12.08 -11.40 -3.65
C ALA A 91 -12.13 -11.33 -2.11
N GLU A 92 -13.11 -10.58 -1.59
CA GLU A 92 -13.33 -10.46 -0.13
C GLU A 92 -13.87 -11.76 0.49
N LYS A 93 -14.48 -12.63 -0.32
CA LYS A 93 -15.06 -13.91 0.11
C LYS A 93 -14.28 -15.09 -0.48
N PRO A 94 -14.00 -16.15 0.30
CA PRO A 94 -13.27 -17.33 -0.18
C PRO A 94 -13.96 -18.06 -1.34
N GLU A 95 -15.27 -17.86 -1.51
CA GLU A 95 -16.09 -18.53 -2.53
C GLU A 95 -16.22 -17.72 -3.84
N GLN A 96 -15.56 -16.56 -3.93
CA GLN A 96 -15.57 -15.70 -5.12
C GLN A 96 -14.15 -15.60 -5.71
N GLU A 97 -14.07 -15.53 -7.04
CA GLU A 97 -12.81 -15.24 -7.74
C GLU A 97 -12.91 -13.86 -8.38
N GLU A 98 -12.09 -12.93 -7.90
CA GLU A 98 -11.91 -11.61 -8.52
C GLU A 98 -10.44 -11.46 -8.89
N ASN A 99 -10.12 -11.67 -10.16
CA ASN A 99 -8.76 -11.67 -10.65
C ASN A 99 -8.32 -10.25 -11.02
N TYR A 100 -7.29 -9.75 -10.36
CA TYR A 100 -6.65 -8.46 -10.65
C TYR A 100 -5.32 -8.70 -11.39
N ILE A 101 -5.18 -8.08 -12.57
CA ILE A 101 -3.96 -8.15 -13.38
C ILE A 101 -3.02 -7.05 -12.91
N ILE A 102 -1.82 -7.45 -12.46
CA ILE A 102 -0.89 -6.54 -11.77
C ILE A 102 -0.08 -5.70 -12.77
N ALA A 103 0.34 -6.31 -13.88
CA ALA A 103 0.89 -5.61 -15.05
C ALA A 103 0.85 -6.52 -16.29
N PRO A 104 0.39 -6.04 -17.45
CA PRO A 104 0.37 -6.84 -18.68
C PRO A 104 1.76 -6.98 -19.34
N PHE A 105 2.75 -6.18 -18.93
CA PHE A 105 4.09 -6.18 -19.48
C PHE A 105 5.14 -6.10 -18.37
N HIS A 106 6.05 -7.08 -18.33
CA HIS A 106 7.20 -7.11 -17.43
C HIS A 106 8.45 -7.53 -18.22
N VAL A 107 9.52 -6.73 -18.15
CA VAL A 107 10.74 -6.89 -18.99
C VAL A 107 11.52 -8.18 -18.71
N PHE A 108 11.22 -8.85 -17.60
CA PHE A 108 11.77 -10.16 -17.23
C PHE A 108 10.75 -11.29 -17.36
N THR A 109 9.80 -11.17 -18.30
CA THR A 109 8.88 -12.26 -18.67
C THR A 109 9.47 -13.01 -19.85
N GLY A 110 9.51 -14.34 -19.76
CA GLY A 110 9.90 -15.18 -20.88
C GLY A 110 8.96 -15.02 -22.09
N PRO A 111 9.40 -15.40 -23.30
CA PRO A 111 10.59 -16.20 -23.56
C PRO A 111 11.89 -15.37 -23.56
N LEU A 112 12.88 -15.81 -22.78
CA LEU A 112 14.21 -15.17 -22.71
C LEU A 112 15.32 -16.23 -22.72
N ASP A 113 16.33 -15.99 -23.55
CA ASP A 113 17.54 -16.80 -23.62
C ASP A 113 18.74 -16.00 -23.15
N GLY A 114 19.65 -16.66 -22.43
CA GLY A 114 20.84 -16.04 -21.89
C GLY A 114 21.95 -17.04 -21.59
N TYR A 115 23.04 -16.52 -21.02
CA TYR A 115 24.24 -17.29 -20.69
C TYR A 115 24.86 -16.83 -19.38
N MET A 116 25.44 -17.75 -18.61
CA MET A 116 26.15 -17.41 -17.37
C MET A 116 27.38 -16.55 -17.69
N LYS A 117 27.49 -15.39 -17.05
CA LYS A 117 28.59 -14.43 -17.28
C LYS A 117 29.96 -15.08 -17.15
N ASP A 118 30.15 -15.87 -16.09
CA ASP A 118 31.44 -16.49 -15.76
C ASP A 118 31.65 -17.82 -16.52
N ASN A 119 30.62 -18.35 -17.17
CA ASN A 119 30.67 -19.55 -18.00
C ASN A 119 29.70 -19.46 -19.20
N PRO A 120 30.09 -18.82 -20.31
CA PRO A 120 29.18 -18.55 -21.43
C PRO A 120 28.61 -19.77 -22.15
N ASP A 121 29.22 -20.95 -21.97
CA ASP A 121 28.69 -22.21 -22.50
C ASP A 121 27.45 -22.70 -21.73
N GLN A 122 27.26 -22.21 -20.50
CA GLN A 122 26.09 -22.49 -19.70
C GLN A 122 24.94 -21.56 -20.10
N LYS A 123 24.03 -22.09 -20.91
CA LYS A 123 22.81 -21.41 -21.35
C LYS A 123 21.71 -21.46 -20.29
N VAL A 124 20.92 -20.38 -20.25
CA VAL A 124 19.73 -20.23 -19.42
C VAL A 124 18.55 -19.93 -20.35
N HIS A 125 17.46 -20.68 -20.19
CA HIS A 125 16.23 -20.48 -20.93
C HIS A 125 15.07 -20.25 -19.96
N ILE A 126 14.31 -19.18 -20.17
CA ILE A 126 13.10 -18.86 -19.43
C ILE A 126 11.92 -19.04 -20.37
N PRO A 127 10.98 -19.95 -20.07
CA PRO A 127 9.86 -20.24 -20.96
C PRO A 127 8.84 -19.10 -20.98
N GLU A 128 8.02 -19.06 -22.04
CA GLU A 128 6.95 -18.08 -22.22
C GLU A 128 6.00 -18.02 -21.01
N GLY A 129 5.68 -16.80 -20.58
CA GLY A 129 4.75 -16.55 -19.47
C GLY A 129 5.35 -16.70 -18.07
N VAL A 130 6.60 -17.13 -17.93
CA VAL A 130 7.31 -17.13 -16.64
C VAL A 130 7.91 -15.76 -16.38
N VAL A 131 7.48 -15.13 -15.29
CA VAL A 131 8.04 -13.87 -14.79
C VAL A 131 9.08 -14.18 -13.73
N LEU A 132 10.30 -13.69 -13.91
CA LEU A 132 11.35 -13.82 -12.89
C LEU A 132 11.07 -12.90 -11.71
N GLY A 133 11.12 -13.42 -10.48
CA GLY A 133 10.97 -12.63 -9.26
C GLY A 133 12.31 -12.09 -8.75
N HIS A 134 12.29 -11.49 -7.56
CA HIS A 134 13.48 -10.98 -6.88
C HIS A 134 14.60 -12.02 -6.79
N TYR A 135 14.30 -13.23 -6.32
CA TYR A 135 15.34 -14.22 -6.04
C TYR A 135 16.11 -14.58 -7.31
N GLU A 136 15.39 -14.81 -8.41
CA GLU A 136 16.01 -15.02 -9.70
C GLU A 136 16.82 -13.77 -10.06
N GLN A 137 16.21 -12.60 -10.25
CA GLN A 137 16.92 -11.40 -10.73
C GLN A 137 18.18 -11.02 -9.95
N TRP A 138 18.20 -11.23 -8.63
CA TRP A 138 19.32 -10.88 -7.76
C TRP A 138 20.39 -11.97 -7.61
N THR A 139 20.04 -13.23 -7.88
CA THR A 139 21.02 -14.33 -7.92
C THR A 139 21.52 -14.62 -9.33
N MET A 140 20.91 -14.01 -10.33
CA MET A 140 21.24 -14.19 -11.74
C MET A 140 22.64 -13.66 -12.08
N GLN A 141 23.60 -14.57 -12.15
CA GLN A 141 24.93 -14.33 -12.73
C GLN A 141 24.93 -14.58 -14.24
N TRP A 142 23.92 -14.11 -14.97
CA TRP A 142 23.80 -14.35 -16.41
C TRP A 142 23.32 -13.12 -17.17
N PHE A 143 23.65 -13.08 -18.47
CA PHE A 143 23.25 -12.04 -19.40
C PHE A 143 22.32 -12.62 -20.46
N VAL A 144 21.34 -11.85 -20.92
CA VAL A 144 20.55 -12.18 -22.11
C VAL A 144 21.48 -12.32 -23.32
N ASP A 145 21.15 -13.23 -24.25
CA ASP A 145 22.04 -13.63 -25.34
C ASP A 145 22.45 -12.46 -26.27
N TRP A 146 21.68 -11.39 -26.34
CA TRP A 146 22.00 -10.18 -27.11
C TRP A 146 22.91 -9.18 -26.38
N VAL A 147 23.25 -9.41 -25.10
CA VAL A 147 24.20 -8.60 -24.34
C VAL A 147 25.55 -9.28 -24.34
N VAL A 148 26.58 -8.58 -24.82
CA VAL A 148 27.97 -9.06 -24.78
C VAL A 148 28.70 -8.39 -23.64
N TYR A 149 29.19 -9.18 -22.69
CA TYR A 149 30.04 -8.70 -21.60
C TYR A 149 31.47 -8.43 -22.10
N LEU A 150 31.87 -7.16 -22.17
CA LEU A 150 33.20 -6.74 -22.64
C LEU A 150 34.27 -6.65 -21.53
N GLY A 151 33.93 -6.98 -20.28
CA GLY A 151 34.85 -6.84 -19.15
C GLY A 151 35.06 -5.39 -18.69
N ARG A 152 35.78 -5.21 -17.57
CA ARG A 152 36.28 -3.90 -17.15
C ARG A 152 37.52 -3.62 -18.01
N GLY A 153 37.48 -2.55 -18.82
CA GLY A 153 38.67 -2.00 -19.46
C GLY A 153 39.68 -1.48 -18.45
#